data_AF-A0A6B2CS29-F1
#
_entry.id   AF-A0A6B2CS29-F1
#
_cell.length_a   1.000
_cell.length_b   1.000
_cell.length_c   1.000
_cell.angle_alpha   90.00
_cell.angle_beta   90.00
_cell.angle_gamma   90.00
#
_symmetry.space_group_name_H-M   'P 1'
#
loop_
_entity.id
_entity.type
_entity.pdbx_description
1 polymer ?
#
loop_
_entity_poly.entity_id
_entity_poly.type
_entity_poly.pdbx_seq_one_letter_code
_entity_poly.pdbx_strand_id
1 'polypeptide(L)' 'MILANDELKKLISLGRLKVDPLYPDTVRENGLDLRIGGEYAIYAYEGT' A
#
# COMPACT_ATOMS: atom_id res chain seq x y z
N MET A 1 -14.88 -4.25 -9.63
CA MET A 1 -14.11 -5.52 -9.71
C MET A 1 -12.88 -5.36 -8.84
N ILE A 2 -12.56 -6.34 -8.01
CA ILE A 2 -11.36 -6.31 -7.14
C ILE A 2 -10.29 -7.15 -7.83
N LEU A 3 -9.04 -6.67 -7.82
CA LEU A 3 -7.92 -7.39 -8.43
C LEU A 3 -7.56 -8.63 -7.61
N ALA A 4 -7.39 -9.77 -8.26
CA ALA A 4 -6.89 -10.98 -7.63
C ALA A 4 -5.36 -10.95 -7.46
N ASN A 5 -4.82 -11.89 -6.68
CA ASN A 5 -3.40 -12.00 -6.32
C ASN A 5 -2.47 -12.00 -7.54
N ASP A 6 -2.82 -12.75 -8.57
CA ASP A 6 -2.07 -12.90 -9.81
C ASP A 6 -2.09 -11.62 -10.65
N GLU A 7 -3.23 -10.93 -10.72
CA GLU A 7 -3.36 -9.63 -11.36
C GLU A 7 -2.51 -8.56 -10.65
N LEU A 8 -2.55 -8.51 -9.32
CA LEU A 8 -1.70 -7.63 -8.51
C LEU A 8 -0.22 -7.90 -8.78
N LYS A 9 0.21 -9.16 -8.73
CA LYS A 9 1.60 -9.57 -9.02
C LYS A 9 2.03 -9.18 -10.42
N LYS A 10 1.16 -9.37 -11.42
CA LYS A 10 1.41 -8.99 -12.81
C LYS A 10 1.57 -7.49 -12.97
N LEU A 11 0.73 -6.68 -12.32
CA LEU A 11 0.85 -5.22 -12.40
C LEU A 11 2.12 -4.71 -11.70
N ILE A 12 2.50 -5.33 -10.59
CA ILE A 12 3.75 -5.03 -9.88
C ILE A 12 4.97 -5.40 -10.74
N SER A 13 5.00 -6.60 -11.32
CA SER A 13 6.13 -7.03 -12.15
C SER A 13 6.28 -6.23 -13.44
N LEU A 14 5.16 -5.75 -14.01
CA LEU A 14 5.16 -4.84 -15.16
C LEU A 14 5.50 -3.38 -14.79
N GLY A 15 5.70 -3.07 -13.50
CA GLY A 15 5.97 -1.71 -13.02
C GLY A 15 4.77 -0.75 -13.14
N ARG A 16 3.57 -1.27 -13.44
CA ARG A 16 2.34 -0.47 -13.56
C ARG A 16 1.71 -0.17 -12.20
N LEU A 17 2.01 -0.98 -11.20
CA LEU A 17 1.70 -0.77 -9.80
C LEU A 17 3.02 -0.78 -9.02
N LYS A 18 3.38 0.33 -8.37
CA LYS A 18 4.59 0.40 -7.56
C LYS A 18 4.24 0.34 -6.08
N VAL A 19 4.90 -0.56 -5.36
CA VAL A 19 4.94 -0.62 -3.89
C VAL A 19 6.40 -0.61 -3.48
N ASP A 20 6.79 0.30 -2.61
CA ASP A 20 8.20 0.54 -2.27
C ASP A 20 8.31 1.01 -0.81
N PRO A 21 8.89 0.20 0.11
CA PRO A 21 9.40 -1.15 -0.12
C PRO A 21 8.28 -2.18 -0.33
N LEU A 22 8.53 -3.18 -1.20
CA LEU A 22 7.65 -4.35 -1.35
C LEU A 22 8.17 -5.50 -0.48
N TYR A 23 7.38 -5.92 0.51
CA TYR A 23 7.72 -7.07 1.36
C TYR A 23 7.16 -8.38 0.80
N PRO A 24 7.78 -9.55 1.09
CA PRO A 24 7.31 -10.84 0.57
C PRO A 24 5.86 -11.19 0.96
N ASP A 25 5.38 -10.67 2.09
CA ASP A 25 4.03 -10.91 2.63
C ASP A 25 3.02 -9.80 2.28
N THR A 26 3.43 -8.78 1.52
CA THR A 26 2.54 -7.66 1.16
C THR A 26 1.35 -8.12 0.31
N VAL A 27 1.51 -9.07 -0.62
CA VAL A 27 0.43 -9.42 -1.57
C VAL A 27 -0.47 -10.53 -1.05
N ARG A 28 -1.77 -10.23 -0.88
CA ARG A 28 -2.83 -11.15 -0.43
C ARG A 28 -3.71 -11.61 -1.59
N GLU A 29 -4.75 -12.40 -1.30
CA GLU A 29 -5.66 -12.96 -2.32
C GLU A 29 -6.26 -11.90 -3.25
N ASN A 30 -6.57 -10.73 -2.70
CA ASN A 30 -7.23 -9.65 -3.43
C ASN A 30 -6.88 -8.24 -2.91
N GLY A 31 -5.73 -8.11 -2.26
CA GLY A 31 -5.33 -6.88 -1.57
C GLY A 31 -3.85 -6.84 -1.22
N LEU A 32 -3.46 -5.74 -0.57
CA LEU A 32 -2.09 -5.49 -0.13
C LEU A 32 -2.07 -5.13 1.35
N ASP A 33 -1.28 -5.86 2.14
CA ASP A 33 -1.01 -5.52 3.53
C ASP A 33 0.14 -4.51 3.58
N LEU A 34 -0.17 -3.26 3.97
CA LEU A 34 0.81 -2.19 4.13
C LEU A 34 1.30 -2.09 5.59
N ARG A 35 2.27 -1.21 5.84
CA ARG A 35 2.85 -0.95 7.16
C ARG A 35 2.54 0.49 7.60
N ILE A 36 2.40 0.68 8.91
CA ILE A 36 2.24 2.02 9.51
C ILE A 36 3.60 2.73 9.46
N GLY A 37 3.62 3.96 8.96
CA GLY A 37 4.80 4.82 8.93
C GLY A 37 5.16 5.36 10.32
N GLY A 38 6.39 5.86 10.46
CA GLY A 38 6.88 6.40 11.74
C GLY A 38 6.39 7.82 12.07
N GLU A 39 5.61 8.44 11.19
CA GLU A 39 5.18 9.83 11.31
C GLU A 39 3.66 9.91 11.42
N TYR A 40 3.19 10.91 12.16
CA TYR A 40 1.78 11.25 12.28
C TYR A 40 1.63 12.77 12.33
N ALA A 41 0.49 13.26 11.85
CA ALA A 41 0.12 14.67 11.93
C ALA A 41 -0.88 14.88 13.07
N ILE A 42 -0.75 16.00 13.79
CA ILE A 42 -1.72 16.46 14.78
C ILE A 42 -2.33 17.77 14.31
N TYR A 43 -3.63 17.95 14.54
CA TYR A 43 -4.27 19.24 14.32
C TYR A 43 -3.81 20.23 15.39
N ALA A 44 -3.03 21.24 14.99
CA ALA A 44 -2.76 22.40 15.82
C ALA A 44 -3.86 23.44 15.54
N TYR A 45 -4.92 23.44 16.34
CA TYR A 45 -5.88 24.55 16.35
C TYR A 45 -5.39 25.60 17.36
N GLU A 46 -4.73 26.64 16.86
CA GLU A 46 -4.50 27.86 17.65
C GLU A 46 -5.76 28.71 17.52
N GLY A 47 -6.66 28.58 18.50
CA GLY A 47 -7.90 29.35 18.53
C GLY A 47 -7.62 30.85 18.55
N THR A 48 -8.22 31.56 17.60
CA THR A 48 -8.39 33.03 17.63
C THR A 48 -9.47 33.44 18.61
#